data_AF-A0A8H6YUW3-F1
#
_entry.id   AF-A0A8H6YUW3-F1
#
_cell.length_a   1.000
_cell.length_b   1.000
_cell.length_c   1.000
_cell.angle_alpha   90.00
_cell.angle_beta   90.00
_cell.angle_gamma   90.00
#
_symmetry.space_group_name_H-M   'P 1'
#
loop_
_entity.id
_entity.type
_entity.pdbx_description
1 polymer ?
#
loop_
_entity_poly.entity_id
_entity_poly.type
_entity_poly.pdbx_seq_one_letter_code
_entity_poly.pdbx_strand_id
1 'polypeptide(L)'
;MRPSFIPLFSLVPFPNDEIQGRLPLLTKLVVTMTFQDENNRRLGKSFSVTCNFFINAGDGLRPQTNSQRPYLGNTYVALLLLTPTAASVRAILIEQTERTGNSSKADIQRFIEESELKMTSLGWRDRERACIDSLRYIISPICTLPIELLVEIFRLAIDDETHIEDAHRISQICSDWRKIAHATPRLWTGLIYVDLGSQKIFGREQLYADGLTAWLARSAPLPVPISLELYRENSDPCIVEEVFRIAPRISSLHCPNYLPLSLIRRLAECRLDSLEELELGLPDSDPNTSEFPALTTAPRLRKSSITISSGQPHILVPWAQLTDLTLDCDSIDVILDILPQCAILTCASLITSGWSTNAAAVQLTRPPLTLSHLHTLSLEFTPLEHMREILGVVTAPALEILHLNFQELDEELQSPASLAAFLMQSPNITQLEIICGFFTPTSHELIVTLEHTVRLTHLKLVDPYRVSLDHALIAALSYKENSTPLVPRLRDLVLADIDPNGFATAALENMFFSRWWTDTETTLSPRTVSRWSRLELQGIYSEEFTESMKVLQRKGLPLELRNSN
;
A
#
# COMPACT_ATOMS: atom_id res chain seq x y z
N MET A 1 -0.59 19.42 60.37
CA MET A 1 -1.47 19.64 59.20
C MET A 1 -0.62 20.30 58.12
N ARG A 2 -0.57 19.73 56.91
CA ARG A 2 0.24 20.25 55.79
C ARG A 2 -0.62 21.25 55.00
N PRO A 3 -0.12 22.44 54.63
CA PRO A 3 -0.87 23.37 53.79
C PRO A 3 -1.00 22.83 52.37
N SER A 4 -2.18 22.95 51.79
CA SER A 4 -2.48 22.61 50.39
C SER A 4 -2.23 23.82 49.47
N PHE A 5 -1.46 23.62 48.40
CA PHE A 5 -1.09 24.68 47.45
C PHE A 5 -1.94 24.58 46.18
N ILE A 6 -2.58 25.67 45.76
CA ILE A 6 -3.39 25.73 44.54
C ILE A 6 -2.83 26.83 43.62
N PRO A 7 -2.22 26.49 42.46
CA PRO A 7 -1.80 27.49 41.48
C PRO A 7 -2.99 27.96 40.62
N LEU A 8 -3.09 29.27 40.39
CA LEU A 8 -4.03 29.90 39.47
C LEU A 8 -3.27 30.40 38.23
N PHE A 9 -3.79 30.12 37.02
CA PHE A 9 -3.14 30.48 35.75
C PHE A 9 -4.01 31.46 34.95
N SER A 10 -3.40 32.49 34.36
CA SER A 10 -4.07 33.42 33.43
C SER A 10 -3.23 33.65 32.18
N LEU A 11 -3.81 33.44 31.00
CA LEU A 11 -3.23 33.80 29.71
C LEU A 11 -3.72 35.20 29.30
N VAL A 12 -2.81 36.11 28.99
CA VAL A 12 -3.16 37.45 28.47
C VAL A 12 -2.61 37.56 27.04
N PRO A 13 -3.47 37.66 26.01
CA PRO A 13 -3.00 37.92 24.65
C PRO A 13 -2.62 39.40 24.48
N PHE A 14 -1.56 39.66 23.70
CA PHE A 14 -1.16 41.02 23.33
C PHE A 14 -2.11 41.59 22.27
N PRO A 15 -2.40 42.90 22.24
CA PRO A 15 -3.04 43.54 21.10
C PRO A 15 -2.05 43.53 19.92
N ASN A 16 -2.49 42.98 18.79
CA ASN A 16 -1.79 43.09 17.52
C ASN A 16 -1.93 44.53 17.02
N ASP A 17 -0.91 45.35 17.24
CA ASP A 17 -0.64 46.49 16.36
C ASP A 17 0.89 46.67 16.27
N GLU A 18 1.37 46.76 15.02
CA GLU A 18 2.74 47.06 14.58
C GLU A 18 3.85 46.00 14.77
N ILE A 19 3.88 44.95 13.94
CA ILE A 19 5.13 44.45 13.33
C ILE A 19 4.84 43.93 11.90
N GLN A 20 5.12 44.73 10.88
CA GLN A 20 5.31 44.25 9.51
C GLN A 20 6.75 43.72 9.37
N GLY A 21 6.90 42.42 9.12
CA GLY A 21 8.17 41.81 8.70
C GLY A 21 8.52 40.51 9.40
N ARG A 22 8.44 39.41 8.65
CA ARG A 22 8.87 38.02 8.93
C ARG A 22 9.70 37.82 10.21
N LEU A 23 9.04 37.46 11.31
CA LEU A 23 9.60 36.74 12.47
C LEU A 23 8.51 35.81 13.03
N PRO A 24 8.86 34.66 13.65
CA PRO A 24 7.87 33.75 14.22
C PRO A 24 7.11 34.42 15.37
N LEU A 25 5.82 34.11 15.51
CA LEU A 25 4.97 34.60 16.60
C LEU A 25 5.60 34.29 17.97
N LEU A 26 6.12 35.33 18.62
CA LEU A 26 6.59 35.29 20.00
C LEU A 26 5.36 35.29 20.91
N THR A 27 5.00 34.12 21.43
CA THR A 27 3.94 34.04 22.44
C THR A 27 4.57 34.14 23.82
N LYS A 28 4.20 35.17 24.57
CA LYS A 28 4.71 35.44 25.92
C LYS A 28 3.77 34.79 26.95
N LEU A 29 4.24 33.78 27.68
CA LEU A 29 3.48 33.19 28.78
C LEU A 29 3.94 33.83 30.09
N VAL A 30 3.03 34.55 30.76
CA VAL A 30 3.28 35.11 32.10
C VAL A 30 2.58 34.24 33.13
N VAL A 31 3.35 33.49 33.92
CA VAL A 31 2.82 32.67 35.02
C VAL A 31 2.92 33.48 36.31
N THR A 32 1.77 33.85 36.87
CA THR A 32 1.72 34.59 38.13
C THR A 32 1.29 33.66 39.27
N MET A 33 2.20 33.38 40.20
CA MET A 33 1.90 32.63 41.41
C MET A 33 1.47 33.58 42.53
N THR A 34 0.32 33.29 43.13
CA THR A 34 -0.19 33.99 44.32
C THR A 34 -0.27 33.01 45.48
N PHE A 35 0.20 33.44 46.64
CA PHE A 35 0.16 32.64 47.86
C PHE A 35 -1.09 33.01 48.65
N GLN A 36 -1.88 32.02 49.03
CA GLN A 36 -3.07 32.19 49.85
C GLN A 36 -3.01 31.24 51.04
N ASP A 37 -3.55 31.67 52.18
CA ASP A 37 -3.77 30.80 53.33
C ASP A 37 -5.01 29.91 53.13
N GLU A 38 -5.27 29.03 54.09
CA GLU A 38 -6.42 28.11 54.09
C GLU A 38 -7.79 28.83 54.12
N ASN A 39 -7.80 30.15 54.34
CA ASN A 39 -8.98 31.02 54.29
C ASN A 39 -9.00 31.92 53.04
N ASN A 40 -8.22 31.59 51.99
CA ASN A 40 -8.05 32.37 50.76
C ASN A 40 -7.51 33.80 50.95
N ARG A 41 -6.93 34.14 52.10
CA ARG A 41 -6.30 35.44 52.30
C ARG A 41 -4.92 35.45 51.64
N ARG A 42 -4.67 36.45 50.80
CA ARG A 42 -3.38 36.59 50.10
C ARG A 42 -2.25 36.83 51.09
N LEU A 43 -1.33 35.88 51.18
CA LEU A 43 -0.12 35.95 52.00
C LEU A 43 1.02 36.54 51.16
N GLY A 44 1.04 37.87 51.03
CA GLY A 44 2.14 38.60 50.41
C GLY A 44 1.99 38.91 48.91
N LYS A 45 3.07 39.43 48.30
CA LYS A 45 3.10 39.91 46.91
C LYS A 45 3.12 38.75 45.91
N SER A 46 2.35 38.88 44.84
CA SER A 46 2.32 37.96 43.70
C SER A 46 3.66 37.96 42.95
N PHE A 47 4.12 36.79 42.51
CA PHE A 47 5.33 36.64 41.71
C PHE A 47 4.97 36.23 40.28
N SER A 48 5.57 36.87 39.28
CA SER A 48 5.29 36.60 37.87
C SER A 48 6.57 36.18 37.13
N VAL A 49 6.59 34.96 36.58
CA VAL A 49 7.65 34.48 35.68
C VAL A 49 7.18 34.67 34.25
N THR A 50 8.04 35.21 33.40
CA THR A 50 7.73 35.39 31.98
C THR A 50 8.62 34.50 31.13
N CYS A 51 8.03 33.60 30.35
CA CYS A 51 8.74 32.74 29.40
C CYS A 51 8.37 33.12 27.97
N ASN A 52 9.38 33.23 27.11
CA ASN A 52 9.20 33.49 25.67
C ASN A 52 9.35 32.16 24.91
N PHE A 53 8.41 31.86 24.02
CA PHE A 53 8.50 30.68 23.15
C PHE A 53 8.58 31.10 21.67
N PHE A 54 9.37 30.34 20.90
CA PHE A 54 9.40 30.41 19.44
C PHE A 54 8.59 29.25 18.88
N ILE A 55 7.50 29.56 18.15
CA ILE A 55 6.73 28.56 17.41
C ILE A 55 7.09 28.71 15.93
N ASN A 56 7.67 27.67 15.35
CA ASN A 56 7.97 27.65 13.92
C ASN A 56 6.73 27.17 13.17
N ALA A 57 6.01 28.09 12.52
CA ALA A 57 4.90 27.72 11.64
C ALA A 57 5.48 27.31 10.29
N GLY A 58 5.43 26.02 9.97
CA GLY A 58 5.68 25.54 8.61
C GLY A 58 4.57 26.03 7.69
N ASP A 59 4.97 26.55 6.53
CA ASP A 59 4.06 27.06 5.49
C ASP A 59 3.10 25.95 5.02
N GLY A 60 1.79 26.25 5.04
CA GLY A 60 0.80 25.44 4.32
C GLY A 60 -0.50 25.10 5.06
N LEU A 61 -1.20 26.07 5.65
CA LEU A 61 -2.61 25.90 6.01
C LEU A 61 -3.43 27.13 5.58
N ARG A 62 -4.21 26.98 4.49
CA ARG A 62 -5.31 27.89 4.16
C ARG A 62 -6.45 27.66 5.16
N PRO A 63 -7.17 28.71 5.61
CA PRO A 63 -8.22 28.56 6.60
C PRO A 63 -9.50 28.00 5.95
N GLN A 64 -9.92 26.79 6.35
CA GLN A 64 -11.33 26.41 6.25
C GLN A 64 -12.08 26.89 7.49
N THR A 65 -13.14 27.63 7.25
CA THR A 65 -14.13 28.08 8.23
C THR A 65 -15.01 26.92 8.67
N ASN A 66 -14.84 26.42 9.88
CA ASN A 66 -15.90 26.30 10.90
C ASN A 66 -15.44 25.49 12.11
N SER A 67 -15.54 26.12 13.29
CA SER A 67 -15.66 25.53 14.62
C SER A 67 -15.00 24.17 14.89
N GLN A 68 -13.68 24.13 15.04
CA GLN A 68 -13.04 23.16 15.93
C GLN A 68 -11.91 23.84 16.71
N ARG A 69 -11.95 23.71 18.05
CA ARG A 69 -10.89 24.20 18.94
C ARG A 69 -9.63 23.36 18.73
N PRO A 70 -8.43 23.95 18.68
CA PRO A 70 -7.20 23.16 18.62
C PRO A 70 -6.97 22.44 19.95
N TYR A 71 -6.76 21.13 19.87
CA TYR A 71 -6.28 20.30 20.99
C TYR A 71 -4.83 20.66 21.30
N LEU A 72 -4.61 21.45 22.36
CA LEU A 72 -3.30 21.73 22.96
C LEU A 72 -2.90 20.59 23.91
N GLY A 73 -2.59 19.42 23.35
CA GLY A 73 -2.15 18.24 24.12
C GLY A 73 -0.69 18.30 24.60
N ASN A 74 0.18 19.05 23.91
CA ASN A 74 1.62 18.97 24.12
C ASN A 74 2.23 20.03 25.05
N THR A 75 1.44 21.03 25.49
CA THR A 75 1.94 22.09 26.39
C THR A 75 1.99 21.67 27.86
N TYR A 76 1.25 20.63 28.25
CA TYR A 76 1.17 20.17 29.64
C TYR A 76 2.41 19.36 30.08
N VAL A 77 3.11 18.72 29.15
CA VAL A 77 4.27 17.86 29.49
C VAL A 77 5.54 18.68 29.74
N ALA A 78 5.69 19.85 29.11
CA ALA A 78 6.83 20.74 29.32
C ALA A 78 6.82 21.45 30.69
N LEU A 79 5.65 21.61 31.30
CA LEU A 79 5.48 22.32 32.58
C LEU A 79 5.80 21.46 33.82
N LEU A 80 5.82 20.13 33.70
CA LEU A 80 6.12 19.21 34.80
C LEU A 80 7.63 18.94 35.01
N LEU A 81 8.51 19.46 34.15
CA LEU A 81 9.96 19.21 34.20
C LEU A 81 10.81 20.38 34.72
N LEU A 82 10.20 21.50 35.12
CA LEU A 82 10.93 22.57 35.81
C LEU A 82 10.98 22.28 37.32
N THR A 83 11.79 21.31 37.73
CA THR A 83 12.30 21.30 39.11
C THR A 83 13.20 22.52 39.28
N PRO A 84 12.93 23.44 40.21
CA PRO A 84 13.80 24.60 40.40
C PRO A 84 15.18 24.08 40.78
N THR A 85 16.20 24.39 39.98
CA THR A 85 17.58 24.04 40.34
C THR A 85 17.94 24.72 41.66
N ALA A 86 18.79 24.08 42.47
CA ALA A 86 19.23 24.62 43.75
C ALA A 86 19.77 26.06 43.64
N ALA A 87 20.32 26.44 42.49
CA ALA A 87 20.76 27.80 42.17
C ALA A 87 19.61 28.82 42.13
N SER A 88 18.45 28.44 41.56
CA SER A 88 17.27 29.31 41.45
C SER A 88 16.61 29.57 42.80
N VAL A 89 16.54 28.55 43.66
CA VAL A 89 16.01 28.69 45.04
C VAL A 89 16.95 29.53 45.91
N ARG A 90 18.27 29.37 45.72
CA ARG A 90 19.31 30.13 46.43
C ARG A 90 19.29 31.63 46.09
N ALA A 91 19.11 31.98 44.82
CA ALA A 91 18.99 33.38 44.38
C ALA A 91 17.76 34.08 45.00
N ILE A 92 16.63 33.36 45.08
CA ILE A 92 15.38 33.88 45.64
C ILE A 92 15.48 34.06 47.17
N LEU A 93 16.13 33.13 47.88
CA LEU A 93 16.32 33.23 49.33
C LEU A 93 17.27 34.35 49.73
N ILE A 94 18.35 34.58 48.95
CA ILE A 94 19.29 35.69 49.17
C ILE A 94 18.58 37.05 49.04
N GLU A 95 17.74 37.21 48.02
CA GLU A 95 16.97 38.45 47.80
C GLU A 95 15.94 38.71 48.94
N GLN A 96 15.41 37.67 49.59
CA GLN A 96 14.49 37.79 50.73
C GLN A 96 15.23 38.14 52.05
N THR A 97 16.45 37.64 52.26
CA THR A 97 17.28 37.98 53.43
C THR A 97 17.77 39.43 53.45
N GLU A 98 17.87 40.08 52.30
CA GLU A 98 18.25 41.50 52.22
C GLU A 98 17.07 42.43 52.52
N ARG A 99 15.83 41.95 52.40
CA ARG A 99 14.60 42.74 52.60
C ARG A 99 13.98 42.62 54.00
N THR A 100 14.38 41.65 54.81
CA THR A 100 13.79 41.39 56.14
C THR A 100 14.80 41.65 57.25
N GLY A 101 14.39 42.42 58.26
CA GLY A 101 15.27 42.92 59.33
C GLY A 101 16.01 41.82 60.13
N ASN A 102 17.06 42.23 60.84
CA ASN A 102 18.13 41.38 61.41
C ASN A 102 17.68 40.13 62.21
N SER A 103 16.49 40.09 62.80
CA SER A 103 15.99 38.90 63.51
C SER A 103 15.56 37.76 62.57
N SER A 104 15.10 38.07 61.35
CA SER A 104 14.67 37.07 60.35
C SER A 104 15.85 36.52 59.53
N LYS A 105 16.98 37.25 59.50
CA LYS A 105 18.16 36.89 58.72
C LYS A 105 18.88 35.66 59.30
N ALA A 106 18.93 35.54 60.64
CA ALA A 106 19.55 34.40 61.31
C ALA A 106 18.75 33.09 61.12
N ASP A 107 17.41 33.17 61.16
CA ASP A 107 16.55 32.00 60.96
C ASP A 107 16.55 31.52 59.50
N ILE A 108 16.57 32.45 58.53
CA ILE A 108 16.69 32.10 57.11
C ILE A 108 18.08 31.54 56.79
N GLN A 109 19.15 32.12 57.36
CA GLN A 109 20.51 31.61 57.18
C GLN A 109 20.66 30.18 57.74
N ARG A 110 20.08 29.94 58.92
CA ARG A 110 20.04 28.61 59.52
C ARG A 110 19.23 27.62 58.69
N PHE A 111 18.10 28.05 58.09
CA PHE A 111 17.33 27.22 57.17
C PHE A 111 18.08 26.91 55.87
N ILE A 112 18.85 27.86 55.32
CA ILE A 112 19.73 27.66 54.16
C ILE A 112 20.83 26.65 54.50
N GLU A 113 21.52 26.81 55.63
CA GLU A 113 22.57 25.88 56.07
C GLU A 113 22.02 24.48 56.34
N GLU A 114 20.85 24.37 56.95
CA GLU A 114 20.18 23.08 57.21
C GLU A 114 19.66 22.42 55.92
N SER A 115 19.27 23.23 54.92
CA SER A 115 18.89 22.76 53.58
C SER A 115 20.12 22.36 52.75
N GLU A 116 21.23 23.09 52.84
CA GLU A 116 22.51 22.77 52.22
C GLU A 116 23.12 21.50 52.85
N LEU A 117 22.99 21.28 54.17
CA LEU A 117 23.35 20.03 54.87
C LEU A 117 22.47 18.84 54.43
N LYS A 118 21.17 19.05 54.23
CA LYS A 118 20.26 18.02 53.68
C LYS A 118 20.60 17.69 52.22
N MET A 119 20.96 18.68 51.40
CA MET A 119 21.35 18.50 50.00
C MET A 119 22.75 17.91 49.80
N THR A 120 23.69 18.15 50.71
CA THR A 120 25.05 17.57 50.68
C THR A 120 25.11 16.14 51.21
N SER A 121 24.06 15.68 51.90
CA SER A 121 23.92 14.25 52.19
C SER A 121 23.73 13.48 50.87
N LEU A 122 24.74 12.68 50.50
CA LEU A 122 24.75 11.82 49.30
C LEU A 122 23.44 11.02 49.12
N GLY A 123 22.79 10.67 50.23
CA GLY A 123 21.52 9.94 50.23
C GLY A 123 20.29 10.69 49.72
N TRP A 124 20.27 12.03 49.63
CA TRP A 124 19.09 12.73 49.08
C TRP A 124 19.02 12.59 47.55
N ARG A 125 20.15 12.75 46.85
CA ARG A 125 20.24 12.53 45.40
C ARG A 125 19.95 11.09 45.02
N ASP A 126 20.45 10.13 45.80
CA ASP A 126 20.19 8.71 45.56
C ASP A 126 18.73 8.34 45.82
N ARG A 127 18.08 8.93 46.84
CA ARG A 127 16.63 8.75 47.10
C ARG A 127 15.76 9.40 46.03
N GLU A 128 16.13 10.59 45.55
CA GLU A 128 15.39 11.26 44.49
C GLU A 128 15.53 10.50 43.16
N ARG A 129 16.72 9.99 42.86
CA ARG A 129 16.97 9.13 41.70
C ARG A 129 16.21 7.81 41.80
N ALA A 130 16.22 7.15 42.96
CA ALA A 130 15.41 5.96 43.21
C ALA A 130 13.89 6.22 43.11
N CYS A 131 13.43 7.39 43.55
CA CYS A 131 12.03 7.80 43.42
C CYS A 131 11.65 8.04 41.95
N ILE A 132 12.52 8.71 41.19
CA ILE A 132 12.36 8.91 39.73
C ILE A 132 12.34 7.57 39.00
N ASP A 133 13.24 6.64 39.35
CA ASP A 133 13.30 5.31 38.73
C ASP A 133 12.07 4.46 39.08
N SER A 134 11.58 4.53 40.32
CA SER A 134 10.33 3.88 40.73
C SER A 134 9.09 4.49 40.05
N LEU A 135 9.07 5.82 39.84
CA LEU A 135 7.99 6.49 39.12
C LEU A 135 8.04 6.20 37.61
N ARG A 136 9.24 6.10 37.01
CA ARG A 136 9.42 5.66 35.62
C ARG A 136 8.85 4.25 35.39
N TYR A 137 9.06 3.35 36.35
CA TYR A 137 8.50 2.00 36.31
C TYR A 137 6.96 1.99 36.33
N ILE A 138 6.34 2.92 37.05
CA ILE A 138 4.87 3.03 37.17
C ILE A 138 4.25 3.78 35.98
N ILE A 139 4.94 4.78 35.44
CA ILE A 139 4.38 5.73 34.46
C ILE A 139 4.45 5.19 33.02
N SER A 140 5.34 4.23 32.72
CA SER A 140 5.50 3.74 31.34
C SER A 140 5.78 2.23 31.29
N PRO A 141 4.73 1.38 31.33
CA PRO A 141 4.87 -0.08 31.20
C PRO A 141 5.65 -0.50 29.95
N ILE A 142 5.58 0.29 28.88
CA ILE A 142 6.28 0.04 27.63
C ILE A 142 7.82 0.05 27.80
N CYS A 143 8.35 0.77 28.79
CA CYS A 143 9.80 0.77 29.09
C CYS A 143 10.27 -0.51 29.81
N THR A 144 9.35 -1.39 30.22
CA THR A 144 9.68 -2.68 30.88
C THR A 144 9.62 -3.87 29.92
N LEU A 145 9.14 -3.64 28.69
CA LEU A 145 9.06 -4.67 27.69
C LEU A 145 10.47 -5.09 27.24
N PRO A 146 10.72 -6.39 27.04
CA PRO A 146 11.89 -6.87 26.33
C PRO A 146 12.02 -6.17 24.97
N ILE A 147 13.27 -5.94 24.54
CA ILE A 147 13.57 -5.24 23.28
C ILE A 147 12.91 -5.93 22.07
N GLU A 148 12.78 -7.25 22.11
CA GLU A 148 12.15 -8.05 21.07
C GLU A 148 10.66 -7.70 20.91
N LEU A 149 9.95 -7.49 22.02
CA LEU A 149 8.54 -7.08 21.99
C LEU A 149 8.39 -5.63 21.54
N LEU A 150 9.32 -4.75 21.92
CA LEU A 150 9.33 -3.37 21.44
C LEU A 150 9.57 -3.29 19.93
N VAL A 151 10.51 -4.07 19.41
CA VAL A 151 10.77 -4.15 17.97
C VAL A 151 9.53 -4.65 17.23
N GLU A 152 8.84 -5.66 17.77
CA GLU A 152 7.61 -6.16 17.15
C GLU A 152 6.49 -5.13 17.19
N ILE A 153 6.35 -4.38 18.30
CA ILE A 153 5.41 -3.24 18.38
C ILE A 153 5.77 -2.17 17.35
N PHE A 154 7.05 -1.83 17.20
CA PHE A 154 7.48 -0.84 16.20
C PHE A 154 7.15 -1.31 14.80
N ARG A 155 7.38 -2.60 14.48
CA ARG A 155 7.05 -3.18 13.18
C ARG A 155 5.55 -3.13 12.88
N LEU A 156 4.70 -3.39 13.87
CA LEU A 156 3.24 -3.32 13.72
C LEU A 156 2.69 -1.88 13.68
N ALA A 157 3.44 -0.92 14.22
CA ALA A 157 3.06 0.48 14.24
C ALA A 157 3.47 1.25 12.98
N ILE A 158 4.29 0.64 12.12
CA ILE A 158 4.73 1.21 10.86
C ILE A 158 3.75 0.76 9.77
N ASP A 159 3.18 1.72 9.04
CA ASP A 159 2.35 1.46 7.87
C ASP A 159 3.23 1.28 6.62
N ASP A 160 2.79 0.48 5.66
CA ASP A 160 3.55 0.23 4.43
C ASP A 160 3.65 1.50 3.57
N GLU A 161 2.65 2.38 3.57
CA GLU A 161 2.63 3.63 2.78
C GLU A 161 3.49 4.74 3.43
N THR A 162 3.52 4.81 4.77
CA THR A 162 4.26 5.84 5.52
C THR A 162 5.50 5.30 6.23
N HIS A 163 6.03 4.18 5.74
CA HIS A 163 7.04 3.37 6.44
C HIS A 163 8.22 4.18 7.00
N ILE A 164 8.74 5.07 6.17
CA ILE A 164 9.87 5.95 6.43
C ILE A 164 9.57 6.95 7.55
N GLU A 165 8.43 7.62 7.43
CA GLU A 165 8.01 8.65 8.35
C GLU A 165 7.74 8.05 9.72
N ASP A 166 7.16 6.86 9.78
CA ASP A 166 6.84 6.17 11.01
C ASP A 166 8.08 5.63 11.71
N ALA A 167 9.01 5.02 10.98
CA ALA A 167 10.31 4.63 11.53
C ALA A 167 11.05 5.85 12.11
N HIS A 168 11.00 6.98 11.41
CA HIS A 168 11.53 8.25 11.91
C HIS A 168 10.78 8.75 13.14
N ARG A 169 9.44 8.79 13.14
CA ARG A 169 8.62 9.22 14.29
C ARG A 169 8.94 8.39 15.52
N ILE A 170 9.02 7.06 15.39
CA ILE A 170 9.40 6.14 16.45
C ILE A 170 10.79 6.48 17.00
N SER A 171 11.75 6.75 16.10
CA SER A 171 13.12 7.13 16.49
C SER A 171 13.21 8.50 17.20
N GLN A 172 12.14 9.31 17.19
CA GLN A 172 12.09 10.62 17.87
C GLN A 172 11.39 10.61 19.23
N ILE A 173 10.78 9.49 19.64
CA ILE A 173 10.01 9.43 20.90
C ILE A 173 10.92 9.59 22.12
N CYS A 174 11.97 8.79 22.23
CA CYS A 174 12.97 8.93 23.29
C CYS A 174 14.33 8.38 22.84
N SER A 175 15.37 8.62 23.63
CA SER A 175 16.74 8.17 23.31
C SER A 175 16.87 6.66 23.19
N ASP A 176 16.11 5.89 23.98
CA ASP A 176 16.21 4.43 23.97
C ASP A 176 15.49 3.83 22.77
N TRP A 177 14.31 4.34 22.42
CA TRP A 177 13.59 3.96 21.21
C TRP A 177 14.40 4.30 19.96
N ARG A 178 15.08 5.45 19.94
CA ARG A 178 16.01 5.81 18.86
C ARG A 178 17.12 4.77 18.69
N LYS A 179 17.76 4.36 19.80
CA LYS A 179 18.83 3.34 19.76
C LYS A 179 18.29 2.01 19.25
N ILE A 180 17.14 1.57 19.75
CA ILE A 180 16.48 0.32 19.33
C ILE A 180 16.15 0.40 17.83
N ALA A 181 15.48 1.47 17.40
CA ALA A 181 15.08 1.66 16.01
C ALA A 181 16.29 1.68 15.06
N HIS A 182 17.34 2.44 15.40
CA HIS A 182 18.56 2.51 14.60
C HIS A 182 19.35 1.18 14.58
N ALA A 183 19.28 0.39 15.64
CA ALA A 183 19.93 -0.92 15.73
C ALA A 183 19.11 -2.07 15.11
N THR A 184 17.93 -1.78 14.57
CA THR A 184 17.02 -2.79 14.02
C THR A 184 16.80 -2.55 12.52
N PRO A 185 17.65 -3.13 11.64
CA PRO A 185 17.58 -2.89 10.20
C PRO A 185 16.23 -3.19 9.56
N ARG A 186 15.49 -4.17 10.09
CA ARG A 186 14.16 -4.56 9.60
C ARG A 186 13.12 -3.44 9.66
N LEU A 187 13.31 -2.43 10.53
CA LEU A 187 12.43 -1.25 10.57
C LEU A 187 12.73 -0.25 9.45
N TRP A 188 13.71 -0.54 8.60
CA TRP A 188 14.19 0.34 7.53
C TRP A 188 14.15 -0.34 6.16
N THR A 189 13.49 -1.50 6.04
CA THR A 189 13.43 -2.32 4.80
C THR A 189 12.08 -2.27 4.07
N GLY A 190 11.15 -1.41 4.46
CA GLY A 190 9.94 -1.15 3.67
C GLY A 190 10.26 -0.51 2.31
N LEU A 191 9.26 -0.44 1.43
CA LEU A 191 9.40 0.12 0.08
C LEU A 191 9.93 1.56 0.13
N ILE A 192 11.07 1.78 -0.52
CA ILE A 192 11.74 3.09 -0.55
C ILE A 192 11.37 3.80 -1.83
N TYR A 193 10.59 4.88 -1.72
CA TYR A 193 10.33 5.79 -2.83
C TYR A 193 11.49 6.77 -2.98
N VAL A 194 12.23 6.64 -4.08
CA VAL A 194 13.35 7.51 -4.42
C VAL A 194 12.93 8.48 -5.51
N ASP A 195 12.84 9.74 -5.14
CA ASP A 195 12.59 10.84 -6.06
C ASP A 195 13.90 11.22 -6.76
N LEU A 196 13.96 11.00 -8.07
CA LEU A 196 15.15 11.25 -8.86
C LEU A 196 15.21 12.67 -9.44
N GLY A 197 14.17 13.49 -9.32
CA GLY A 197 14.18 14.79 -10.00
C GLY A 197 12.93 15.67 -9.90
N SER A 198 12.05 15.49 -8.91
CA SER A 198 10.84 16.30 -8.78
C SER A 198 11.14 17.75 -8.37
N GLN A 199 10.11 18.60 -8.48
CA GLN A 199 10.18 19.99 -7.99
C GLN A 199 10.37 20.08 -6.47
N LYS A 200 10.00 19.04 -5.71
CA LYS A 200 10.04 19.06 -4.24
C LYS A 200 11.47 19.03 -3.70
N ILE A 201 12.38 18.37 -4.42
CA ILE A 201 13.79 18.23 -4.03
C ILE A 201 14.69 19.32 -4.61
N PHE A 202 14.18 20.16 -5.52
CA PHE A 202 14.97 21.17 -6.20
C PHE A 202 15.66 22.15 -5.22
N GLY A 203 16.98 22.26 -5.31
CA GLY A 203 17.83 23.04 -4.41
C GLY A 203 18.09 22.39 -3.04
N ARG A 204 17.67 21.13 -2.83
CA ARG A 204 17.86 20.33 -1.61
C ARG A 204 18.36 18.91 -1.92
N GLU A 205 18.89 18.69 -3.11
CA GLU A 205 19.27 17.38 -3.63
C GLU A 205 20.32 16.71 -2.75
N GLN A 206 21.33 17.46 -2.30
CA GLN A 206 22.34 16.94 -1.38
C GLN A 206 21.75 16.52 -0.02
N LEU A 207 20.84 17.33 0.54
CA LEU A 207 20.19 17.01 1.82
C LEU A 207 19.34 15.74 1.70
N TYR A 208 18.66 15.58 0.56
CA TYR A 208 17.89 14.38 0.25
C TYR A 208 18.81 13.16 0.08
N ALA A 209 19.91 13.30 -0.67
CA ALA A 209 20.91 12.24 -0.85
C ALA A 209 21.55 11.83 0.49
N ASP A 210 21.86 12.77 1.38
CA ASP A 210 22.38 12.48 2.72
C ASP A 210 21.35 11.72 3.57
N GLY A 211 20.08 12.11 3.49
CA GLY A 211 18.97 11.42 4.15
C GLY A 211 18.79 9.99 3.65
N LEU A 212 18.81 9.80 2.32
CA LEU A 212 18.74 8.50 1.67
C LEU A 212 19.93 7.63 2.09
N THR A 213 21.15 8.17 2.04
CA THR A 213 22.38 7.48 2.49
C THR A 213 22.26 7.01 3.93
N ALA A 214 21.82 7.89 4.84
CA ALA A 214 21.66 7.55 6.25
C ALA A 214 20.62 6.45 6.48
N TRP A 215 19.58 6.41 5.65
CA TRP A 215 18.58 5.36 5.71
C TRP A 215 19.10 4.04 5.13
N LEU A 216 19.67 4.04 3.93
CA LEU A 216 20.25 2.85 3.30
C LEU A 216 21.36 2.20 4.16
N ALA A 217 22.06 3.01 4.95
CA ALA A 217 23.00 2.53 5.96
C ALA A 217 22.31 1.81 7.13
N ARG A 218 21.13 2.26 7.57
CA ARG A 218 20.36 1.62 8.65
C ARG A 218 19.69 0.32 8.23
N SER A 219 19.30 0.19 6.96
CA SER A 219 18.73 -1.06 6.44
C SER A 219 19.79 -2.15 6.23
N ALA A 220 21.09 -1.81 6.26
CA ALA A 220 22.15 -2.77 6.07
C ALA A 220 22.18 -3.86 7.16
N PRO A 221 22.48 -5.13 6.81
CA PRO A 221 22.84 -5.63 5.47
C PRO A 221 21.65 -6.17 4.65
N LEU A 222 20.41 -5.92 5.06
CA LEU A 222 19.23 -6.57 4.49
C LEU A 222 18.94 -6.10 3.06
N PRO A 223 18.31 -6.94 2.22
CA PRO A 223 17.79 -6.52 0.94
C PRO A 223 16.71 -5.44 1.09
N VAL A 224 16.58 -4.56 0.10
CA VAL A 224 15.64 -3.45 0.12
C VAL A 224 14.84 -3.36 -1.18
N PRO A 225 13.50 -3.23 -1.11
CA PRO A 225 12.68 -2.87 -2.25
C PRO A 225 12.74 -1.36 -2.49
N ILE A 226 12.91 -0.96 -3.75
CA ILE A 226 13.07 0.44 -4.18
C ILE A 226 12.08 0.73 -5.30
N SER A 227 11.38 1.87 -5.20
CA SER A 227 10.64 2.48 -6.29
C SER A 227 11.35 3.76 -6.74
N LEU A 228 11.65 3.88 -8.03
CA LEU A 228 12.27 5.05 -8.62
C LEU A 228 11.22 5.92 -9.31
N GLU A 229 11.04 7.14 -8.81
CA GLU A 229 10.11 8.11 -9.37
C GLU A 229 10.88 9.15 -10.19
N LEU A 230 10.69 9.12 -11.51
CA LEU A 230 11.17 10.15 -12.44
C LEU A 230 10.01 11.04 -12.87
N TYR A 231 10.07 12.32 -12.50
CA TYR A 231 9.10 13.34 -12.93
C TYR A 231 9.66 14.29 -14.00
N ARG A 232 10.95 14.20 -14.30
CA ARG A 232 11.66 15.03 -15.28
C ARG A 232 12.64 14.16 -16.06
N GLU A 233 13.02 14.61 -17.25
CA GLU A 233 14.03 13.95 -18.09
C GLU A 233 15.43 13.91 -17.43
N ASN A 234 15.71 14.86 -16.54
CA ASN A 234 16.98 14.95 -15.84
C ASN A 234 16.86 14.36 -14.44
N SER A 235 17.63 13.31 -14.18
CA SER A 235 17.85 12.77 -12.84
C SER A 235 19.01 13.49 -12.16
N ASP A 236 18.94 13.66 -10.83
CA ASP A 236 20.06 14.18 -10.05
C ASP A 236 21.18 13.12 -9.92
N PRO A 237 22.40 13.40 -10.38
CA PRO A 237 23.50 12.43 -10.37
C PRO A 237 23.87 11.92 -8.98
N CYS A 238 23.74 12.73 -7.92
CA CYS A 238 24.11 12.35 -6.55
C CYS A 238 23.12 11.32 -6.00
N ILE A 239 21.82 11.52 -6.22
CA ILE A 239 20.78 10.58 -5.77
C ILE A 239 20.92 9.25 -6.51
N VAL A 240 21.11 9.32 -7.82
CA VAL A 240 21.31 8.15 -8.68
C VAL A 240 22.51 7.33 -8.19
N GLU A 241 23.63 7.97 -7.86
CA GLU A 241 24.83 7.30 -7.35
C GLU A 241 24.59 6.54 -6.03
N GLU A 242 23.79 7.10 -5.11
CA GLU A 242 23.45 6.42 -3.86
C GLU A 242 22.59 5.17 -4.08
N VAL A 243 21.64 5.21 -5.02
CA VAL A 243 20.85 4.03 -5.42
C VAL A 243 21.75 2.95 -5.99
N PHE A 244 22.63 3.30 -6.91
CA PHE A 244 23.52 2.33 -7.54
C PHE A 244 24.56 1.73 -6.59
N ARG A 245 25.00 2.47 -5.57
CA ARG A 245 25.90 1.97 -4.52
C ARG A 245 25.33 0.75 -3.80
N ILE A 246 24.01 0.65 -3.70
CA ILE A 246 23.33 -0.46 -3.03
C ILE A 246 22.73 -1.50 -3.97
N ALA A 247 23.00 -1.42 -5.28
CA ALA A 247 22.45 -2.33 -6.28
C ALA A 247 22.50 -3.83 -5.90
N PRO A 248 23.59 -4.36 -5.29
CA PRO A 248 23.64 -5.77 -4.89
C PRO A 248 22.59 -6.19 -3.85
N ARG A 249 22.04 -5.22 -3.11
CA ARG A 249 21.04 -5.42 -2.06
C ARG A 249 19.62 -5.08 -2.53
N ILE A 250 19.41 -4.58 -3.74
CA ILE A 250 18.06 -4.28 -4.23
C ILE A 250 17.33 -5.60 -4.45
N SER A 251 16.20 -5.81 -3.76
CA SER A 251 15.38 -7.03 -3.90
C SER A 251 14.22 -6.87 -4.87
N SER A 252 13.60 -5.70 -4.89
CA SER A 252 12.56 -5.33 -5.85
C SER A 252 12.89 -3.95 -6.39
N LEU A 253 12.82 -3.78 -7.71
CA LEU A 253 13.04 -2.49 -8.37
C LEU A 253 11.79 -2.12 -9.15
N HIS A 254 11.09 -1.08 -8.72
CA HIS A 254 9.89 -0.57 -9.37
C HIS A 254 10.16 0.75 -10.06
N CYS A 255 9.84 0.84 -11.34
CA CYS A 255 9.97 2.07 -12.11
C CYS A 255 8.69 2.26 -12.91
N PRO A 256 7.63 2.82 -12.29
CA PRO A 256 6.31 2.95 -12.91
C PRO A 256 6.30 3.92 -14.09
N ASN A 257 7.29 4.82 -14.15
CA ASN A 257 7.52 5.71 -15.28
C ASN A 257 8.67 5.19 -16.15
N TYR A 258 8.67 5.58 -17.43
CA TYR A 258 9.75 5.28 -18.36
C TYR A 258 11.11 5.74 -17.82
N LEU A 259 12.03 4.81 -17.61
CA LEU A 259 13.40 5.15 -17.25
C LEU A 259 14.18 5.62 -18.50
N PRO A 260 14.93 6.72 -18.42
CA PRO A 260 15.91 7.06 -19.44
C PRO A 260 16.87 5.89 -19.72
N LEU A 261 17.16 5.63 -21.00
CA LEU A 261 18.06 4.55 -21.43
C LEU A 261 19.46 4.62 -20.77
N SER A 262 19.93 5.82 -20.45
CA SER A 262 21.20 6.03 -19.74
C SER A 262 21.19 5.42 -18.32
N LEU A 263 20.06 5.51 -17.60
CA LEU A 263 19.91 4.90 -16.28
C LEU A 263 19.74 3.39 -16.39
N ILE A 264 19.02 2.90 -17.40
CA ILE A 264 18.88 1.46 -17.67
C ILE A 264 20.25 0.84 -17.99
N ARG A 265 21.10 1.53 -18.77
CA ARG A 265 22.49 1.11 -19.04
C ARG A 265 23.31 1.00 -17.77
N ARG A 266 23.26 2.02 -16.91
CA ARG A 266 23.93 1.96 -15.59
C ARG A 266 23.39 0.83 -14.71
N LEU A 267 22.08 0.58 -14.71
CA LEU A 267 21.46 -0.54 -13.99
C LEU A 267 22.01 -1.88 -14.45
N ALA A 268 22.11 -2.09 -15.76
CA ALA A 268 22.66 -3.31 -16.33
C ALA A 268 24.15 -3.52 -16.03
N GLU A 269 24.92 -2.45 -15.84
CA GLU A 269 26.33 -2.54 -15.41
C GLU A 269 26.48 -2.93 -13.93
N CYS A 270 25.42 -2.79 -13.14
CA CYS A 270 25.43 -3.12 -11.72
C CYS A 270 25.22 -4.61 -11.46
N ARG A 271 25.75 -5.10 -10.33
CA ARG A 271 25.41 -6.43 -9.80
C ARG A 271 24.09 -6.35 -9.06
N LEU A 272 23.11 -7.11 -9.52
CA LEU A 272 21.75 -7.16 -8.96
C LEU A 272 21.54 -8.52 -8.28
N ASP A 273 22.48 -8.87 -7.39
CA ASP A 273 22.61 -10.22 -6.81
C ASP A 273 21.40 -10.67 -5.98
N SER A 274 20.66 -9.70 -5.43
CA SER A 274 19.47 -9.93 -4.59
C SER A 274 18.15 -9.65 -5.31
N LEU A 275 18.17 -9.20 -6.57
CA LEU A 275 16.98 -8.75 -7.28
C LEU A 275 16.09 -9.95 -7.64
N GLU A 276 14.88 -9.96 -7.12
CA GLU A 276 13.85 -10.99 -7.29
C GLU A 276 12.67 -10.47 -8.13
N GLU A 277 12.39 -9.17 -8.05
CA GLU A 277 11.28 -8.51 -8.75
C GLU A 277 11.76 -7.27 -9.50
N LEU A 278 11.33 -7.12 -10.74
CA LEU A 278 11.67 -6.01 -11.61
C LEU A 278 10.42 -5.45 -12.28
N GLU A 279 10.21 -4.15 -12.21
CA GLU A 279 9.19 -3.44 -12.96
C GLU A 279 9.83 -2.25 -13.68
N LEU A 280 9.78 -2.27 -15.02
CA LEU A 280 10.43 -1.27 -15.87
C LEU A 280 9.53 -0.84 -17.03
N GLY A 281 9.31 0.47 -17.14
CA GLY A 281 8.88 1.10 -18.39
C GLY A 281 10.08 1.43 -19.28
N LEU A 282 10.07 0.95 -20.53
CA LEU A 282 11.06 1.28 -21.54
C LEU A 282 10.52 2.34 -22.52
N PRO A 283 11.20 3.49 -22.67
CA PRO A 283 10.76 4.51 -23.60
C PRO A 283 10.88 4.02 -25.04
N ASP A 284 10.13 4.64 -25.95
CA ASP A 284 10.28 4.43 -27.39
C ASP A 284 11.76 4.54 -27.78
N SER A 285 12.28 3.46 -28.36
CA SER A 285 13.65 3.43 -28.84
C SER A 285 13.76 4.29 -30.10
N ASP A 286 14.74 5.19 -30.17
CA ASP A 286 15.15 5.74 -31.46
C ASP A 286 15.60 4.53 -32.33
N PRO A 287 15.08 4.36 -33.56
CA PRO A 287 15.42 3.25 -34.44
C PRO A 287 16.94 3.12 -34.70
N ASN A 288 17.73 4.14 -34.39
CA ASN A 288 19.18 4.12 -34.51
C ASN A 288 19.92 3.55 -33.27
N THR A 289 19.23 3.30 -32.16
CA THR A 289 19.84 2.76 -30.92
C THR A 289 19.84 1.23 -30.96
N SER A 290 20.94 0.64 -31.44
CA SER A 290 20.97 -0.77 -31.85
C SER A 290 21.00 -1.80 -30.70
N GLU A 291 21.31 -1.41 -29.46
CA GLU A 291 21.52 -2.37 -28.38
C GLU A 291 20.98 -1.87 -27.03
N PHE A 292 20.01 -2.61 -26.50
CA PHE A 292 19.55 -2.49 -25.11
C PHE A 292 20.50 -3.26 -24.19
N PRO A 293 20.84 -2.69 -23.03
CA PRO A 293 21.79 -3.30 -22.12
C PRO A 293 21.16 -4.51 -21.39
N ALA A 294 21.98 -5.50 -21.10
CA ALA A 294 21.53 -6.76 -20.52
C ALA A 294 21.41 -6.70 -19.00
N LEU A 295 20.20 -6.88 -18.46
CA LEU A 295 19.95 -7.09 -17.03
C LEU A 295 20.25 -8.55 -16.61
N THR A 296 21.21 -9.18 -17.29
CA THR A 296 21.63 -10.58 -17.04
C THR A 296 22.37 -10.76 -15.71
N THR A 297 22.71 -9.66 -15.04
CA THR A 297 23.39 -9.62 -13.73
C THR A 297 22.46 -9.89 -12.54
N ALA A 298 21.19 -10.26 -12.78
CA ALA A 298 20.18 -10.57 -11.76
C ALA A 298 19.86 -12.08 -11.70
N PRO A 299 20.69 -12.94 -11.08
CA PRO A 299 20.50 -14.40 -11.07
C PRO A 299 19.30 -14.87 -10.23
N ARG A 300 18.74 -13.99 -9.41
CA ARG A 300 17.58 -14.30 -8.55
C ARG A 300 16.26 -13.77 -9.10
N LEU A 301 16.26 -13.11 -10.25
CA LEU A 301 15.06 -12.53 -10.81
C LEU A 301 14.03 -13.62 -11.10
N ARG A 302 12.82 -13.47 -10.55
CA ARG A 302 11.69 -14.39 -10.72
C ARG A 302 10.46 -13.69 -11.27
N LYS A 303 10.23 -12.43 -10.89
CA LYS A 303 9.10 -11.64 -11.37
C LYS A 303 9.58 -10.48 -12.20
N SER A 304 8.96 -10.27 -13.36
CA SER A 304 9.25 -9.13 -14.22
C SER A 304 7.96 -8.52 -14.75
N SER A 305 7.82 -7.21 -14.64
CA SER A 305 6.81 -6.39 -15.29
C SER A 305 7.51 -5.44 -16.24
N ILE A 306 7.24 -5.53 -17.54
CA ILE A 306 7.94 -4.74 -18.55
C ILE A 306 6.91 -4.08 -19.45
N THR A 307 6.97 -2.75 -19.52
CA THR A 307 6.23 -1.97 -20.50
C THR A 307 7.16 -1.58 -21.64
N ILE A 308 6.80 -1.94 -22.86
CA ILE A 308 7.56 -1.73 -24.09
C ILE A 308 6.74 -0.85 -25.03
N SER A 309 7.17 0.39 -25.21
CA SER A 309 6.67 1.24 -26.29
C SER A 309 7.40 0.94 -27.61
N SER A 310 6.70 1.10 -28.73
CA SER A 310 7.09 0.80 -30.11
C SER A 310 8.59 0.63 -30.40
N GLY A 311 8.93 -0.51 -31.00
CA GLY A 311 10.27 -0.84 -31.46
C GLY A 311 10.67 -2.28 -31.14
N GLN A 312 11.84 -2.71 -31.61
CA GLN A 312 12.45 -3.97 -31.21
C GLN A 312 13.46 -3.71 -30.07
N PRO A 313 13.06 -3.59 -28.80
CA PRO A 313 14.05 -3.63 -27.75
C PRO A 313 14.49 -5.09 -27.62
N HIS A 314 15.70 -5.38 -28.05
CA HIS A 314 16.39 -6.61 -27.65
C HIS A 314 16.77 -6.50 -26.17
N ILE A 315 15.78 -6.56 -25.29
CA ILE A 315 16.01 -6.53 -23.84
C ILE A 315 16.56 -7.89 -23.46
N LEU A 316 17.76 -7.90 -22.92
CA LEU A 316 18.40 -9.11 -22.41
C LEU A 316 18.08 -9.23 -20.91
N VAL A 317 16.83 -9.58 -20.61
CA VAL A 317 16.40 -10.05 -19.28
C VAL A 317 16.67 -11.56 -19.20
N PRO A 318 17.00 -12.12 -18.03
CA PRO A 318 17.14 -13.56 -17.86
C PRO A 318 15.77 -14.25 -17.88
N TRP A 319 15.11 -14.29 -19.05
CA TRP A 319 13.75 -14.80 -19.26
C TRP A 319 13.57 -16.24 -18.76
N ALA A 320 14.58 -17.09 -18.93
CA ALA A 320 14.51 -18.53 -18.64
C ALA A 320 14.29 -18.89 -17.15
N GLN A 321 14.51 -17.95 -16.23
CA GLN A 321 14.30 -18.14 -14.79
C GLN A 321 13.06 -17.41 -14.25
N LEU A 322 12.29 -16.72 -15.09
CA LEU A 322 11.09 -16.02 -14.67
C LEU A 322 9.95 -17.01 -14.42
N THR A 323 9.28 -16.83 -13.29
CA THR A 323 8.06 -17.54 -12.91
C THR A 323 6.83 -16.67 -13.14
N ASP A 324 6.97 -15.35 -13.00
CA ASP A 324 5.88 -14.39 -13.14
C ASP A 324 6.29 -13.30 -14.13
N LEU A 325 5.48 -13.11 -15.16
CA LEU A 325 5.75 -12.15 -16.22
C LEU A 325 4.52 -11.30 -16.50
N THR A 326 4.67 -9.99 -16.41
CA THR A 326 3.73 -9.02 -16.95
C THR A 326 4.41 -8.33 -18.14
N LEU A 327 3.79 -8.40 -19.32
CA LEU A 327 4.22 -7.69 -20.51
C LEU A 327 3.12 -6.75 -20.95
N ASP A 328 3.42 -5.47 -21.03
CA ASP A 328 2.62 -4.47 -21.71
C ASP A 328 3.41 -4.01 -22.92
N CYS A 329 3.00 -4.44 -24.11
CA CYS A 329 3.74 -4.16 -25.34
C CYS A 329 2.74 -3.79 -26.41
N ASP A 330 3.15 -3.01 -27.40
CA ASP A 330 2.35 -2.64 -28.56
C ASP A 330 2.51 -3.59 -29.77
N SER A 331 3.29 -4.67 -29.62
CA SER A 331 3.62 -5.62 -30.68
C SER A 331 3.49 -7.08 -30.24
N ILE A 332 2.68 -7.85 -30.98
CA ILE A 332 2.55 -9.30 -30.78
C ILE A 332 3.86 -10.04 -30.99
N ASP A 333 4.64 -9.60 -31.97
CA ASP A 333 5.86 -10.30 -32.38
C ASP A 333 6.85 -10.33 -31.22
N VAL A 334 6.94 -9.23 -30.47
CA VAL A 334 7.78 -9.13 -29.27
C VAL A 334 7.32 -10.11 -28.18
N ILE A 335 6.02 -10.21 -27.93
CA ILE A 335 5.46 -11.17 -26.96
C ILE A 335 5.78 -12.60 -27.39
N LEU A 336 5.54 -12.93 -28.67
CA LEU A 336 5.78 -14.26 -29.21
C LEU A 336 7.28 -14.60 -29.32
N ASP A 337 8.17 -13.60 -29.31
CA ASP A 337 9.62 -13.80 -29.22
C ASP A 337 10.10 -14.01 -27.77
N ILE A 338 9.45 -13.36 -26.79
CA ILE A 338 9.81 -13.43 -25.36
C ILE A 338 9.27 -14.69 -24.69
N LEU A 339 7.99 -15.02 -24.90
CA LEU A 339 7.34 -16.14 -24.21
C LEU A 339 8.08 -17.49 -24.37
N PRO A 340 8.60 -17.88 -25.56
CA PRO A 340 9.38 -19.11 -25.70
C PRO A 340 10.66 -19.16 -24.87
N GLN A 341 11.19 -17.99 -24.47
CA GLN A 341 12.39 -17.90 -23.64
C GLN A 341 12.09 -18.14 -22.15
N CYS A 342 10.81 -18.11 -21.74
CA CYS A 342 10.38 -18.24 -20.36
C CYS A 342 10.05 -19.71 -20.01
N ALA A 343 11.09 -20.53 -19.88
CA ALA A 343 10.95 -21.99 -19.76
C ALA A 343 10.21 -22.50 -18.51
N ILE A 344 10.17 -21.72 -17.42
CA ILE A 344 9.55 -22.10 -16.13
C ILE A 344 8.38 -21.18 -15.74
N LEU A 345 7.80 -20.47 -16.71
CA LEU A 345 6.75 -19.48 -16.47
C LEU A 345 5.49 -20.13 -15.87
N THR A 346 5.06 -19.64 -14.71
CA THR A 346 3.85 -20.10 -14.01
C THR A 346 2.70 -19.11 -14.10
N CYS A 347 3.00 -17.81 -14.15
CA CYS A 347 2.03 -16.73 -14.25
C CYS A 347 2.41 -15.79 -15.39
N ALA A 348 1.48 -15.51 -16.29
CA ALA A 348 1.67 -14.53 -17.36
C ALA A 348 0.50 -13.54 -17.40
N SER A 349 0.81 -12.26 -17.52
CA SER A 349 -0.16 -11.20 -17.79
C SER A 349 0.28 -10.45 -19.03
N LEU A 350 -0.52 -10.50 -20.08
CA LEU A 350 -0.22 -9.86 -21.37
C LEU A 350 -1.22 -8.74 -21.60
N ILE A 351 -0.72 -7.51 -21.71
CA ILE A 351 -1.49 -6.30 -21.96
C ILE A 351 -1.11 -5.83 -23.36
N THR A 352 -2.12 -5.64 -24.22
CA THR A 352 -1.91 -5.30 -25.62
C THR A 352 -2.27 -3.85 -25.92
N SER A 353 -2.05 -2.93 -24.98
CA SER A 353 -2.49 -1.55 -25.13
C SER A 353 -1.82 -0.87 -26.33
N GLY A 354 -2.61 -0.37 -27.30
CA GLY A 354 -2.10 0.43 -28.41
C GLY A 354 -1.51 -0.31 -29.62
N TRP A 355 -1.79 -1.60 -29.80
CA TRP A 355 -1.33 -2.32 -30.99
C TRP A 355 -1.93 -1.73 -32.27
N SER A 356 -1.09 -1.37 -33.24
CA SER A 356 -1.57 -0.81 -34.50
C SER A 356 -2.18 -1.90 -35.39
N THR A 357 -3.46 -1.75 -35.77
CA THR A 357 -4.17 -2.63 -36.73
C THR A 357 -3.61 -2.63 -38.15
N ASN A 358 -2.59 -1.80 -38.42
CA ASN A 358 -1.98 -1.67 -39.75
C ASN A 358 -1.02 -2.80 -40.15
N ALA A 359 -0.77 -3.77 -39.26
CA ALA A 359 -0.03 -4.98 -39.62
C ALA A 359 -0.92 -5.87 -40.49
N ALA A 360 -0.90 -5.64 -41.80
CA ALA A 360 -1.62 -6.41 -42.80
C ALA A 360 -1.52 -7.92 -42.54
N ALA A 361 -2.58 -8.51 -41.98
CA ALA A 361 -2.83 -9.95 -41.81
C ALA A 361 -1.59 -10.82 -42.04
N VAL A 362 -0.60 -10.70 -41.15
CA VAL A 362 0.57 -11.55 -41.24
C VAL A 362 0.05 -12.92 -40.89
N GLN A 363 -0.07 -13.79 -41.90
CA GLN A 363 -0.31 -15.21 -41.66
C GLN A 363 0.83 -15.69 -40.77
N LEU A 364 0.57 -15.80 -39.47
CA LEU A 364 1.50 -16.28 -38.46
C LEU A 364 1.88 -17.71 -38.84
N THR A 365 2.95 -17.82 -39.63
CA THR A 365 3.69 -19.06 -39.90
C THR A 365 4.66 -19.36 -38.76
N ARG A 366 4.34 -18.86 -37.56
CA ARG A 366 5.11 -19.12 -36.35
C ARG A 366 4.76 -20.52 -35.83
N PRO A 367 5.75 -21.26 -35.29
CA PRO A 367 5.48 -22.54 -34.67
C PRO A 367 4.56 -22.38 -33.46
N PRO A 368 3.69 -23.36 -33.18
CA PRO A 368 2.87 -23.34 -31.97
C PRO A 368 3.75 -23.31 -30.73
N LEU A 369 3.41 -22.44 -29.78
CA LEU A 369 4.14 -22.21 -28.55
C LEU A 369 3.46 -22.96 -27.40
N THR A 370 4.15 -23.91 -26.79
CA THR A 370 3.63 -24.65 -25.63
C THR A 370 4.23 -24.10 -24.33
N LEU A 371 3.39 -23.54 -23.46
CA LEU A 371 3.75 -23.07 -22.12
C LEU A 371 3.34 -24.13 -21.08
N SER A 372 4.19 -25.15 -20.90
CA SER A 372 3.87 -26.37 -20.13
C SER A 372 3.73 -26.17 -18.62
N HIS A 373 4.29 -25.08 -18.07
CA HIS A 373 4.27 -24.77 -16.64
C HIS A 373 3.30 -23.64 -16.27
N LEU A 374 2.59 -23.08 -17.24
CA LEU A 374 1.72 -21.93 -17.02
C LEU A 374 0.42 -22.36 -16.33
N HIS A 375 0.19 -21.83 -15.14
CA HIS A 375 -1.01 -22.07 -14.32
C HIS A 375 -1.99 -20.90 -14.41
N THR A 376 -1.48 -19.68 -14.50
CA THR A 376 -2.28 -18.45 -14.57
C THR A 376 -1.94 -17.67 -15.83
N LEU A 377 -2.96 -17.35 -16.61
CA LEU A 377 -2.85 -16.49 -17.79
C LEU A 377 -3.88 -15.38 -17.69
N SER A 378 -3.43 -14.13 -17.74
CA SER A 378 -4.26 -12.94 -17.86
C SER A 378 -3.98 -12.29 -19.21
N LEU A 379 -5.02 -11.99 -19.96
CA LEU A 379 -4.94 -11.34 -21.27
C LEU A 379 -5.84 -10.12 -21.27
N GLU A 380 -5.26 -8.95 -21.51
CA GLU A 380 -5.95 -7.67 -21.65
C GLU A 380 -5.77 -7.17 -23.07
N PHE A 381 -6.88 -7.13 -23.82
CA PHE A 381 -6.87 -6.89 -25.26
C PHE A 381 -7.46 -5.56 -25.66
N THR A 382 -6.72 -4.87 -26.52
CA THR A 382 -7.11 -3.68 -27.30
C THR A 382 -6.30 -3.64 -28.60
N PRO A 383 -6.85 -3.88 -29.80
CA PRO A 383 -8.13 -4.50 -30.18
C PRO A 383 -8.17 -6.04 -30.19
N LEU A 384 -9.33 -6.63 -30.54
CA LEU A 384 -9.64 -8.07 -30.48
C LEU A 384 -8.89 -8.98 -31.46
N GLU A 385 -8.42 -8.46 -32.59
CA GLU A 385 -7.74 -9.27 -33.62
C GLU A 385 -6.54 -10.04 -33.01
N HIS A 386 -5.88 -9.39 -32.08
CA HIS A 386 -4.72 -9.82 -31.31
C HIS A 386 -5.01 -11.04 -30.43
N MET A 387 -6.25 -11.19 -29.97
CA MET A 387 -6.67 -12.38 -29.23
C MET A 387 -6.55 -13.62 -30.09
N ARG A 388 -7.00 -13.58 -31.35
CA ARG A 388 -6.98 -14.77 -32.22
C ARG A 388 -5.56 -15.20 -32.53
N GLU A 389 -4.69 -14.23 -32.72
CA GLU A 389 -3.28 -14.47 -33.01
C GLU A 389 -2.57 -15.12 -31.82
N ILE A 390 -2.76 -14.59 -30.60
CA ILE A 390 -2.18 -15.18 -29.39
C ILE A 390 -2.79 -16.55 -29.09
N LEU A 391 -4.13 -16.65 -29.03
CA LEU A 391 -4.82 -17.90 -28.67
C LEU A 391 -4.66 -19.00 -29.72
N GLY A 392 -4.41 -18.63 -30.98
CA GLY A 392 -4.14 -19.59 -32.06
C GLY A 392 -2.73 -20.18 -32.03
N VAL A 393 -1.77 -19.47 -31.40
CA VAL A 393 -0.36 -19.87 -31.34
C VAL A 393 0.01 -20.47 -29.99
N VAL A 394 -0.58 -19.99 -28.89
CA VAL A 394 -0.23 -20.40 -27.52
C VAL A 394 -1.07 -21.60 -27.06
N THR A 395 -0.39 -22.61 -26.53
CA THR A 395 -0.99 -23.77 -25.88
C THR A 395 -0.50 -23.84 -24.43
N ALA A 396 -1.42 -23.89 -23.45
CA ALA A 396 -1.09 -23.93 -22.02
C ALA A 396 -1.78 -25.12 -21.32
N PRO A 397 -1.24 -26.35 -21.42
CA PRO A 397 -1.93 -27.55 -20.97
C PRO A 397 -2.08 -27.66 -19.43
N ALA A 398 -1.23 -26.94 -18.68
CA ALA A 398 -1.28 -26.88 -17.22
C ALA A 398 -2.15 -25.72 -16.69
N LEU A 399 -2.81 -24.96 -17.57
CA LEU A 399 -3.53 -23.77 -17.18
C LEU A 399 -4.71 -24.10 -16.25
N GLU A 400 -4.76 -23.41 -15.11
CA GLU A 400 -5.80 -23.54 -14.09
C GLU A 400 -6.67 -22.30 -14.00
N ILE A 401 -6.09 -21.12 -14.25
CA ILE A 401 -6.73 -19.81 -14.11
C ILE A 401 -6.54 -19.02 -15.40
N LEU A 402 -7.66 -18.61 -16.01
CA LEU A 402 -7.68 -17.77 -17.20
C LEU A 402 -8.50 -16.50 -16.92
N HIS A 403 -7.86 -15.34 -17.09
CA HIS A 403 -8.52 -14.03 -17.06
C HIS A 403 -8.47 -13.41 -18.46
N LEU A 404 -9.62 -12.98 -18.97
CA LEU A 404 -9.77 -12.31 -20.26
C LEU A 404 -10.42 -10.96 -20.03
N ASN A 405 -9.79 -9.88 -20.47
CA ASN A 405 -10.30 -8.52 -20.40
C ASN A 405 -10.33 -7.89 -21.80
N PHE A 406 -11.50 -7.45 -22.25
CA PHE A 406 -11.71 -6.88 -23.58
C PHE A 406 -12.12 -5.41 -23.44
N GLN A 407 -11.34 -4.44 -23.92
CA GLN A 407 -11.68 -3.02 -23.69
C GLN A 407 -12.26 -2.26 -24.90
N GLU A 408 -12.05 -2.69 -26.15
CA GLU A 408 -12.39 -1.89 -27.35
C GLU A 408 -13.59 -2.36 -28.19
N LEU A 409 -14.16 -1.39 -28.93
CA LEU A 409 -15.31 -1.47 -29.83
C LEU A 409 -14.87 -1.95 -31.22
N ASP A 410 -15.13 -3.20 -31.57
CA ASP A 410 -15.25 -3.56 -32.99
C ASP A 410 -16.42 -4.52 -33.20
N GLU A 411 -17.49 -4.01 -33.82
CA GLU A 411 -18.77 -4.70 -33.95
C GLU A 411 -18.72 -5.88 -34.95
N GLU A 412 -17.65 -5.99 -35.77
CA GLU A 412 -17.62 -6.88 -36.94
C GLU A 412 -16.83 -8.18 -36.75
N LEU A 413 -16.09 -8.36 -35.65
CA LEU A 413 -15.17 -9.51 -35.51
C LEU A 413 -15.84 -10.80 -35.02
N GLN A 414 -16.36 -11.57 -35.99
CA GLN A 414 -16.95 -12.90 -35.81
C GLN A 414 -15.96 -14.03 -35.47
N SER A 415 -16.30 -14.77 -34.41
CA SER A 415 -15.85 -16.11 -34.01
C SER A 415 -14.83 -16.19 -32.85
N PRO A 416 -15.29 -16.56 -31.64
CA PRO A 416 -14.49 -17.09 -30.53
C PRO A 416 -14.11 -18.57 -30.74
N ALA A 417 -14.11 -19.05 -31.98
CA ALA A 417 -13.59 -20.37 -32.32
C ALA A 417 -12.14 -20.55 -31.84
N SER A 418 -11.35 -19.47 -31.83
CA SER A 418 -9.99 -19.47 -31.28
C SER A 418 -9.98 -19.68 -29.76
N LEU A 419 -10.91 -19.09 -29.03
CA LEU A 419 -11.05 -19.29 -27.59
C LEU A 419 -11.49 -20.73 -27.26
N ALA A 420 -12.51 -21.24 -27.96
CA ALA A 420 -12.92 -22.64 -27.80
C ALA A 420 -11.77 -23.62 -28.13
N ALA A 421 -11.02 -23.36 -29.21
CA ALA A 421 -9.84 -24.15 -29.57
C ALA A 421 -8.73 -24.09 -28.51
N PHE A 422 -8.49 -22.93 -27.91
CA PHE A 422 -7.53 -22.75 -26.83
C PHE A 422 -7.94 -23.50 -25.55
N LEU A 423 -9.21 -23.41 -25.16
CA LEU A 423 -9.72 -24.12 -23.98
C LEU A 423 -9.74 -25.64 -24.16
N MET A 424 -9.99 -26.13 -25.38
CA MET A 424 -9.84 -27.56 -25.70
C MET A 424 -8.42 -28.08 -25.41
N GLN A 425 -7.41 -27.23 -25.58
CA GLN A 425 -6.02 -27.56 -25.31
C GLN A 425 -5.61 -27.33 -23.85
N SER A 426 -6.49 -26.75 -23.05
CA SER A 426 -6.26 -26.35 -21.65
C SER A 426 -7.29 -27.02 -20.71
N PRO A 427 -7.31 -28.36 -20.60
CA PRO A 427 -8.38 -29.11 -19.94
C PRO A 427 -8.43 -28.96 -18.41
N ASN A 428 -7.42 -28.32 -17.81
CA ASN A 428 -7.27 -28.20 -16.35
C ASN A 428 -7.85 -26.92 -15.76
N ILE A 429 -8.46 -26.05 -16.59
CA ILE A 429 -9.00 -24.79 -16.14
C ILE A 429 -10.07 -25.00 -15.05
N THR A 430 -9.84 -24.36 -13.91
CA THR A 430 -10.71 -24.35 -12.73
C THR A 430 -11.34 -22.99 -12.49
N GLN A 431 -10.69 -21.91 -12.94
CA GLN A 431 -11.19 -20.54 -12.83
C GLN A 431 -11.15 -19.85 -14.19
N LEU A 432 -12.28 -19.27 -14.57
CA LEU A 432 -12.41 -18.50 -15.80
C LEU A 432 -13.09 -17.17 -15.47
N GLU A 433 -12.40 -16.09 -15.78
CA GLU A 433 -12.92 -14.74 -15.68
C GLU A 433 -12.92 -14.10 -17.06
N ILE A 434 -14.10 -13.62 -17.46
CA ILE A 434 -14.29 -12.92 -18.72
C ILE A 434 -14.89 -11.56 -18.38
N ILE A 435 -14.12 -10.51 -18.62
CA ILE A 435 -14.54 -9.12 -18.54
C ILE A 435 -14.75 -8.66 -19.98
N CYS A 436 -16.01 -8.67 -20.38
CA CYS A 436 -16.44 -8.10 -21.65
C CYS A 436 -16.53 -6.59 -21.46
N GLY A 437 -15.76 -5.81 -22.20
CA GLY A 437 -16.11 -4.42 -22.48
C GLY A 437 -17.17 -4.42 -23.57
N PHE A 438 -16.98 -3.61 -24.60
CA PHE A 438 -17.94 -3.48 -25.70
C PHE A 438 -18.10 -4.73 -26.58
N PHE A 439 -17.24 -5.74 -26.40
CA PHE A 439 -17.35 -7.03 -27.07
C PHE A 439 -17.83 -8.11 -26.10
N THR A 440 -18.93 -8.75 -26.50
CA THR A 440 -19.55 -9.84 -25.75
C THR A 440 -19.62 -11.08 -26.64
N PRO A 441 -18.98 -12.20 -26.28
CA PRO A 441 -19.25 -13.45 -26.96
C PRO A 441 -20.74 -13.76 -26.83
N THR A 442 -21.35 -14.24 -27.91
CA THR A 442 -22.75 -14.66 -27.87
C THR A 442 -22.94 -15.82 -26.87
N SER A 443 -24.15 -15.99 -26.36
CA SER A 443 -24.47 -17.10 -25.46
C SER A 443 -24.10 -18.47 -26.04
N HIS A 444 -24.38 -18.69 -27.33
CA HIS A 444 -24.03 -19.91 -28.05
C HIS A 444 -22.52 -20.16 -28.04
N GLU A 445 -21.74 -19.10 -28.29
CA GLU A 445 -20.29 -19.18 -28.30
C GLU A 445 -19.70 -19.46 -26.92
N LEU A 446 -20.22 -18.82 -25.87
CA LEU A 446 -19.86 -19.13 -24.49
C LEU A 446 -20.20 -20.58 -24.13
N ILE A 447 -21.36 -21.09 -24.57
CA ILE A 447 -21.75 -22.49 -24.35
C ILE A 447 -20.72 -23.43 -24.99
N VAL A 448 -20.43 -23.26 -26.29
CA VAL A 448 -19.43 -24.08 -27.00
C VAL A 448 -18.06 -24.01 -26.33
N THR A 449 -17.68 -22.83 -25.88
CA THR A 449 -16.40 -22.59 -25.19
C THR A 449 -16.34 -23.32 -23.83
N LEU A 450 -17.43 -23.26 -23.05
CA LEU A 450 -17.53 -23.87 -21.72
C LEU A 450 -17.76 -25.40 -21.74
N GLU A 451 -18.21 -25.97 -22.86
CA GLU A 451 -18.35 -27.44 -23.01
C GLU A 451 -17.02 -28.17 -22.79
N HIS A 452 -15.90 -27.50 -23.07
CA HIS A 452 -14.55 -28.05 -22.93
C HIS A 452 -13.94 -27.85 -21.54
N THR A 453 -14.59 -27.09 -20.64
CA THR A 453 -14.07 -26.77 -19.30
C THR A 453 -14.82 -27.50 -18.19
N VAL A 454 -14.97 -28.81 -18.30
CA VAL A 454 -15.72 -29.64 -17.33
C VAL A 454 -15.19 -29.58 -15.88
N ARG A 455 -13.95 -29.11 -15.68
CA ARG A 455 -13.31 -28.94 -14.37
C ARG A 455 -13.57 -27.57 -13.73
N LEU A 456 -14.22 -26.66 -14.43
CA LEU A 456 -14.46 -25.30 -13.97
C LEU A 456 -15.24 -25.28 -12.65
N THR A 457 -14.68 -24.60 -11.65
CA THR A 457 -15.26 -24.41 -10.32
C THR A 457 -15.67 -22.96 -10.07
N HIS A 458 -14.98 -22.00 -10.69
CA HIS A 458 -15.25 -20.58 -10.60
C HIS A 458 -15.46 -19.98 -11.99
N LEU A 459 -16.57 -19.27 -12.18
CA LEU A 459 -16.88 -18.53 -13.40
C LEU A 459 -17.26 -17.10 -13.02
N LYS A 460 -16.53 -16.13 -13.55
CA LYS A 460 -16.87 -14.71 -13.46
C LYS A 460 -17.14 -14.16 -14.85
N LEU A 461 -18.31 -13.60 -15.04
CA LEU A 461 -18.72 -12.92 -16.27
C LEU A 461 -19.07 -11.48 -15.91
N VAL A 462 -18.35 -10.52 -16.49
CA VAL A 462 -18.68 -9.10 -16.41
C VAL A 462 -19.13 -8.67 -17.79
N ASP A 463 -20.37 -8.21 -17.91
CA ASP A 463 -20.99 -7.84 -19.18
C ASP A 463 -21.75 -6.50 -19.04
N PRO A 464 -21.04 -5.36 -19.10
CA PRO A 464 -21.61 -4.03 -18.94
C PRO A 464 -22.52 -3.60 -20.10
N TYR A 465 -22.44 -4.25 -21.27
CA TYR A 465 -23.23 -3.91 -22.45
C TYR A 465 -24.36 -4.90 -22.74
N ARG A 466 -24.46 -5.97 -21.95
CA ARG A 466 -25.69 -6.71 -21.70
C ARG A 466 -26.14 -7.64 -22.84
N VAL A 467 -25.20 -8.31 -23.50
CA VAL A 467 -25.48 -9.09 -24.72
C VAL A 467 -25.19 -10.59 -24.56
N SER A 468 -24.34 -11.00 -23.62
CA SER A 468 -23.86 -12.39 -23.51
C SER A 468 -24.72 -13.31 -22.64
N LEU A 469 -25.42 -12.77 -21.65
CA LEU A 469 -26.22 -13.53 -20.68
C LEU A 469 -27.70 -13.60 -21.09
N ASP A 470 -28.02 -14.61 -21.90
CA ASP A 470 -29.40 -14.89 -22.31
C ASP A 470 -29.99 -16.14 -21.64
N HIS A 471 -31.23 -16.44 -22.01
CA HIS A 471 -31.94 -17.63 -21.57
C HIS A 471 -31.24 -18.95 -21.94
N ALA A 472 -30.53 -19.01 -23.05
CA ALA A 472 -29.87 -20.24 -23.51
C ALA A 472 -28.70 -20.59 -22.60
N LEU A 473 -27.85 -19.62 -22.24
CA LEU A 473 -26.72 -19.84 -21.33
C LEU A 473 -27.20 -20.22 -19.92
N ILE A 474 -28.20 -19.52 -19.39
CA ILE A 474 -28.82 -19.84 -18.09
C ILE A 474 -29.42 -21.26 -18.10
N ALA A 475 -30.12 -21.63 -19.18
CA ALA A 475 -30.68 -22.96 -19.34
C ALA A 475 -29.60 -24.05 -19.44
N ALA A 476 -28.47 -23.77 -20.09
CA ALA A 476 -27.34 -24.68 -20.21
C ALA A 476 -26.63 -24.91 -18.86
N LEU A 477 -26.49 -23.86 -18.04
CA LEU A 477 -25.95 -23.95 -16.68
C LEU A 477 -26.91 -24.62 -15.69
N SER A 478 -28.22 -24.61 -15.96
CA SER A 478 -29.23 -25.21 -15.08
C SER A 478 -29.15 -26.73 -15.04
N TYR A 479 -29.25 -27.32 -13.85
CA TYR A 479 -29.32 -28.77 -13.68
C TYR A 479 -30.75 -29.29 -13.90
N LYS A 480 -30.91 -30.39 -14.64
CA LYS A 480 -32.17 -31.13 -14.74
C LYS A 480 -31.89 -32.61 -14.47
N GLU A 481 -32.85 -33.30 -13.86
CA GLU A 481 -32.75 -34.75 -13.70
C GLU A 481 -32.63 -35.38 -15.09
N ASN A 482 -31.58 -36.19 -15.28
CA ASN A 482 -31.20 -36.83 -16.54
C ASN A 482 -30.47 -35.95 -17.58
N SER A 483 -30.04 -34.73 -17.25
CA SER A 483 -29.13 -33.94 -18.09
C SER A 483 -27.78 -33.70 -17.42
N THR A 484 -26.71 -33.64 -18.22
CA THR A 484 -25.41 -33.12 -17.79
C THR A 484 -25.39 -31.62 -18.05
N PRO A 485 -25.46 -30.77 -17.02
CA PRO A 485 -25.43 -29.34 -17.27
C PRO A 485 -24.03 -28.91 -17.69
N LEU A 486 -23.97 -27.75 -18.34
CA LEU A 486 -22.74 -27.06 -18.68
C LEU A 486 -21.94 -26.82 -17.38
N VAL A 487 -20.65 -27.14 -17.37
CA VAL A 487 -19.74 -27.02 -16.21
C VAL A 487 -20.33 -27.61 -14.90
N PRO A 488 -20.43 -28.95 -14.79
CA PRO A 488 -21.10 -29.61 -13.66
C PRO A 488 -20.39 -29.40 -12.31
N ARG A 489 -19.11 -29.01 -12.32
CA ARG A 489 -18.31 -28.74 -11.11
C ARG A 489 -18.38 -27.29 -10.62
N LEU A 490 -19.09 -26.42 -11.32
CA LEU A 490 -19.18 -25.01 -10.97
C LEU A 490 -19.82 -24.82 -9.60
N ARG A 491 -19.15 -24.05 -8.73
CA ARG A 491 -19.58 -23.76 -7.36
C ARG A 491 -19.66 -22.27 -7.06
N ASP A 492 -18.81 -21.50 -7.73
CA ASP A 492 -18.75 -20.06 -7.60
C ASP A 492 -19.13 -19.42 -8.94
N LEU A 493 -20.18 -18.61 -8.93
CA LEU A 493 -20.64 -17.87 -10.09
C LEU A 493 -20.76 -16.40 -9.73
N VAL A 494 -20.01 -15.55 -10.42
CA VAL A 494 -20.07 -14.10 -10.31
C VAL A 494 -20.59 -13.56 -11.64
N LEU A 495 -21.71 -12.86 -11.60
CA LEU A 495 -22.26 -12.18 -12.76
C LEU A 495 -22.33 -10.68 -12.44
N ALA A 496 -21.58 -9.86 -13.18
CA ALA A 496 -21.48 -8.43 -12.97
C ALA A 496 -21.97 -7.63 -14.17
N ASP A 497 -22.60 -6.50 -13.88
CA ASP A 497 -23.17 -5.49 -14.78
C ASP A 497 -24.21 -6.00 -15.80
N ILE A 498 -24.84 -7.15 -15.51
CA ILE A 498 -25.87 -7.77 -16.37
C ILE A 498 -27.13 -6.92 -16.50
N ASP A 499 -27.81 -6.98 -17.65
CA ASP A 499 -29.18 -6.47 -17.80
C ASP A 499 -30.22 -7.42 -17.21
N PRO A 500 -30.97 -6.98 -16.19
CA PRO A 500 -32.09 -7.76 -15.66
C PRO A 500 -33.21 -8.00 -16.69
N ASN A 501 -33.27 -7.26 -17.80
CA ASN A 501 -34.25 -7.48 -18.86
C ASN A 501 -33.79 -8.51 -19.91
N GLY A 502 -32.50 -8.86 -19.96
CA GLY A 502 -31.95 -9.81 -20.94
C GLY A 502 -32.39 -11.26 -20.71
N PHE A 503 -32.89 -11.55 -19.51
CA PHE A 503 -33.41 -12.86 -19.14
C PHE A 503 -34.59 -12.70 -18.17
N ALA A 504 -35.58 -13.59 -18.25
CA ALA A 504 -36.63 -13.66 -17.26
C ALA A 504 -36.03 -14.08 -15.90
N THR A 505 -36.29 -13.28 -14.86
CA THR A 505 -35.89 -13.53 -13.47
C THR A 505 -36.13 -14.97 -13.03
N ALA A 506 -37.29 -15.54 -13.43
CA ALA A 506 -37.65 -16.92 -13.15
C ALA A 506 -36.65 -17.95 -13.68
N ALA A 507 -36.01 -17.70 -14.84
CA ALA A 507 -34.99 -18.61 -15.38
C ALA A 507 -33.73 -18.62 -14.50
N LEU A 508 -33.28 -17.46 -14.03
CA LEU A 508 -32.12 -17.35 -13.14
C LEU A 508 -32.42 -17.99 -11.77
N GLU A 509 -33.61 -17.73 -11.21
CA GLU A 509 -34.07 -18.39 -9.98
C GLU A 509 -34.06 -19.91 -10.12
N ASN A 510 -34.64 -20.43 -11.21
CA ASN A 510 -34.67 -21.85 -11.50
C ASN A 510 -33.25 -22.43 -11.63
N MET A 511 -32.32 -21.71 -12.26
CA MET A 511 -30.92 -22.11 -12.35
C MET A 511 -30.28 -22.21 -10.95
N PHE A 512 -30.48 -21.21 -10.10
CA PHE A 512 -29.94 -21.21 -8.74
C PHE A 512 -30.50 -22.36 -7.91
N PHE A 513 -31.82 -22.57 -7.92
CA PHE A 513 -32.45 -23.67 -7.20
C PHE A 513 -32.08 -25.04 -7.75
N SER A 514 -31.84 -25.18 -9.05
CA SER A 514 -31.48 -26.47 -9.65
C SER A 514 -30.20 -27.07 -9.06
N ARG A 515 -29.28 -26.23 -8.59
CA ARG A 515 -27.99 -26.63 -8.02
C ARG A 515 -27.82 -26.26 -6.53
N TRP A 516 -28.93 -25.92 -5.87
CA TRP A 516 -28.94 -25.66 -4.43
C TRP A 516 -29.79 -26.69 -3.71
N TRP A 517 -29.28 -27.19 -2.59
CA TRP A 517 -29.96 -28.15 -1.73
C TRP A 517 -29.32 -28.14 -0.33
N THR A 518 -30.07 -28.60 0.65
CA THR A 518 -29.65 -28.65 2.06
C THR A 518 -28.72 -29.85 2.33
N ASP A 519 -27.92 -29.79 3.40
CA ASP A 519 -27.05 -30.90 3.79
C ASP A 519 -27.84 -32.20 4.03
N THR A 520 -29.08 -32.06 4.54
CA THR A 520 -30.02 -33.18 4.71
C THR A 520 -30.37 -33.86 3.39
N GLU A 521 -30.59 -33.09 2.32
CA GLU A 521 -30.93 -33.61 0.98
C GLU A 521 -29.74 -34.27 0.29
N THR A 522 -28.50 -33.88 0.63
CA THR A 522 -27.27 -34.44 0.04
C THR A 522 -27.12 -35.93 0.32
N THR A 523 -27.59 -36.40 1.48
CA THR A 523 -27.47 -37.81 1.90
C THR A 523 -28.44 -38.74 1.16
N LEU A 524 -29.51 -38.20 0.58
CA LEU A 524 -30.61 -38.98 0.00
C LEU A 524 -30.40 -39.30 -1.48
N SER A 525 -29.70 -38.42 -2.22
CA SER A 525 -29.48 -38.58 -3.67
C SER A 525 -28.12 -38.00 -4.08
N PRO A 526 -27.09 -38.83 -4.37
CA PRO A 526 -25.82 -38.33 -4.88
C PRO A 526 -26.04 -37.68 -6.26
N ARG A 527 -25.87 -36.35 -6.32
CA ARG A 527 -25.97 -35.59 -7.57
C ARG A 527 -24.61 -35.57 -8.28
N THR A 528 -24.65 -35.56 -9.61
CA THR A 528 -23.45 -35.46 -10.46
C THR A 528 -22.90 -34.03 -10.59
N VAL A 529 -23.59 -33.06 -9.98
CA VAL A 529 -23.26 -31.63 -10.03
C VAL A 529 -22.81 -31.14 -8.66
N SER A 530 -21.97 -30.11 -8.63
CA SER A 530 -21.58 -29.45 -7.38
C SER A 530 -22.67 -28.50 -6.89
N ARG A 531 -22.77 -28.35 -5.56
CA ARG A 531 -23.61 -27.34 -4.92
C ARG A 531 -22.97 -25.97 -5.05
N TRP A 532 -23.79 -24.94 -5.21
CA TRP A 532 -23.32 -23.55 -5.07
C TRP A 532 -22.67 -23.29 -3.71
N SER A 533 -21.47 -22.73 -3.72
CA SER A 533 -20.78 -22.18 -2.55
C SER A 533 -20.85 -20.66 -2.50
N ARG A 534 -20.79 -19.99 -3.66
CA ARG A 534 -20.89 -18.54 -3.76
C ARG A 534 -21.62 -18.14 -5.03
N LEU A 535 -22.64 -17.32 -4.88
CA LEU A 535 -23.31 -16.64 -5.98
C LEU A 535 -23.18 -15.15 -5.74
N GLU A 536 -22.75 -14.40 -6.74
CA GLU A 536 -22.61 -12.96 -6.63
C GLU A 536 -23.21 -12.28 -7.85
N LEU A 537 -24.10 -11.33 -7.60
CA LEU A 537 -24.73 -10.50 -8.60
C LEU A 537 -24.31 -9.05 -8.33
N GLN A 538 -23.54 -8.48 -9.26
CA GLN A 538 -23.12 -7.08 -9.21
C GLN A 538 -23.84 -6.29 -10.30
N GLY A 539 -24.49 -5.17 -9.99
CA GLY A 539 -25.18 -4.38 -11.02
C GLY A 539 -26.30 -3.49 -10.48
N ILE A 540 -27.00 -2.84 -11.42
CA ILE A 540 -28.20 -2.05 -11.13
C ILE A 540 -29.41 -2.92 -11.48
N TYR A 541 -30.18 -3.30 -10.45
CA TYR A 541 -31.36 -4.16 -10.58
C TYR A 541 -32.64 -3.41 -10.22
N SER A 542 -33.78 -3.87 -10.75
CA SER A 542 -35.08 -3.37 -10.28
C SER A 542 -35.30 -3.75 -8.80
N GLU A 543 -36.12 -2.97 -8.09
CA GLU A 543 -36.50 -3.31 -6.71
C GLU A 543 -37.18 -4.68 -6.63
N GLU A 544 -38.03 -5.00 -7.60
CA GLU A 544 -38.71 -6.30 -7.68
C GLU A 544 -37.73 -7.47 -7.79
N PHE A 545 -36.73 -7.36 -8.68
CA PHE A 545 -35.68 -8.37 -8.81
C PHE A 545 -34.86 -8.50 -7.52
N THR A 546 -34.47 -7.36 -6.95
CA THR A 546 -33.69 -7.31 -5.71
C THR A 546 -34.44 -7.98 -4.55
N GLU A 547 -35.73 -7.69 -4.40
CA GLU A 547 -36.57 -8.32 -3.37
C GLU A 547 -36.72 -9.83 -3.62
N SER A 548 -36.87 -10.27 -4.87
CA SER A 548 -36.91 -11.71 -5.17
C SER A 548 -35.60 -12.41 -4.78
N MET A 549 -34.45 -11.82 -5.12
CA MET A 549 -33.13 -12.37 -4.74
C MET A 549 -32.91 -12.38 -3.22
N LYS A 550 -33.38 -11.37 -2.48
CA LYS A 550 -33.37 -11.37 -1.00
C LYS A 550 -34.24 -12.46 -0.40
N VAL A 551 -35.34 -12.85 -1.05
CA VAL A 551 -36.14 -14.02 -0.63
C VAL A 551 -35.30 -15.30 -0.75
N LEU A 552 -34.50 -15.46 -1.81
CA LEU A 552 -33.60 -16.60 -1.97
C LEU A 552 -32.51 -16.62 -0.90
N GLN A 553 -31.89 -15.47 -0.63
CA GLN A 553 -30.87 -15.33 0.41
C GLN A 553 -31.42 -15.72 1.79
N ARG A 554 -32.64 -15.29 2.12
CA ARG A 554 -33.35 -15.70 3.35
C ARG A 554 -33.63 -17.19 3.44
N LYS A 555 -33.75 -17.90 2.31
CA LYS A 555 -33.88 -19.36 2.27
C LYS A 555 -32.55 -20.09 2.50
N GLY A 556 -31.42 -19.38 2.60
CA GLY A 556 -30.10 -19.95 2.85
C GLY A 556 -29.25 -20.18 1.60
N LEU A 557 -29.64 -19.60 0.46
CA LEU A 557 -28.78 -19.55 -0.72
C LEU A 557 -27.58 -18.62 -0.46
N PRO A 558 -26.32 -19.02 -0.75
CA PRO A 558 -25.13 -18.19 -0.53
C PRO A 558 -25.01 -17.12 -1.61
N LEU A 559 -25.99 -16.23 -1.69
CA LEU A 559 -26.12 -15.16 -2.66
C LEU A 559 -25.71 -13.83 -2.04
N GLU A 560 -24.76 -13.15 -2.68
CA GLU A 560 -24.38 -11.76 -2.40
C GLU A 560 -24.91 -10.85 -3.51
N LEU A 561 -25.62 -9.79 -3.13
CA LEU A 561 -26.08 -8.73 -4.03
C LEU A 561 -25.20 -7.50 -3.78
N ARG A 562 -24.49 -7.03 -4.80
CA ARG A 562 -23.72 -5.78 -4.74
C ARG A 562 -24.30 -4.79 -5.71
N ASN A 563 -24.76 -3.65 -5.20
CA ASN A 563 -25.20 -2.55 -6.06
C ASN A 563 -23.97 -1.78 -6.54
N SER A 564 -23.86 -1.59 -7.86
CA SER A 564 -22.90 -0.66 -8.47
C SER A 564 -23.40 0.75 -8.15
N ASN A 565 -22.85 1.39 -7.11
CA ASN A 565 -23.17 2.77 -6.73
C ASN A 565 -22.37 3.80 -7.52
#